data_AF-A0A9C7Z8S3-F1
#
_entry.id   AF-A0A9C7Z8S3-F1
#
_cell.length_a   1.000
_cell.length_b   1.000
_cell.length_c   1.000
_cell.angle_alpha   90.00
_cell.angle_beta   90.00
_cell.angle_gamma   90.00
#
_symmetry.space_group_name_H-M   'P 1'
#
loop_
_entity.id
_entity.type
_entity.pdbx_description
1 polymer ?
#
loop_
_entity_poly.entity_id
_entity_poly.type
_entity_poly.pdbx_seq_one_letter_code
_entity_poly.pdbx_strand_id
1 'polypeptide(L)'
;MRITKVHIENFRGLKELEIDFARTTVLIGENNSGKTSVLDALRLCLRELGPRRRVVFDTFDFHLKDGAAEPHSADPIRIEVHFSEQSKDEWNDALVGRLSRQKILQVDANERNHVVLCVTCAYDPTNRDFAQGWVFLNLDGKPLTIVSETALGILQHEVSFFYLSALRDAARHFDAKGPFWRPFLKDSQLSDEKKAEVEEKLRGINELVVSSHTSFKQVMERLGKVQDVVPMAGGDAVSIEAIPGRMFDMLAKAQVHLGTPTGAKIPVVRCGEGTQSLAVLMLFSAFLDARPDGSPVVALEEPEAHLHPSAVRALWDILGAISGQKLISTHSGDLLSEVDILNVRRLAKTAEGIR
;
A
#
# COMPACT_ATOMS: atom_id res chain seq x y z
N MET A 1 15.17 -3.56 -6.78
CA MET A 1 15.24 -2.37 -7.67
C MET A 1 14.87 -1.14 -6.84
N ARG A 2 15.58 -0.01 -6.97
CA ARG A 2 15.36 1.20 -6.13
C ARG A 2 14.98 2.39 -7.00
N ILE A 3 14.15 3.27 -6.47
CA ILE A 3 13.85 4.57 -7.08
C ILE A 3 15.04 5.49 -6.78
N THR A 4 15.67 6.06 -7.80
CA THR A 4 16.80 6.97 -7.59
C THR A 4 16.42 8.43 -7.81
N LYS A 5 15.41 8.67 -8.65
CA LYS A 5 14.94 10.02 -8.95
C LYS A 5 13.47 10.00 -9.36
N VAL A 6 12.74 11.05 -9.03
CA VAL A 6 11.41 11.33 -9.58
C VAL A 6 11.37 12.74 -10.15
N HIS A 7 10.73 12.90 -11.30
CA HIS A 7 10.34 14.19 -11.86
C HIS A 7 8.81 14.23 -11.98
N ILE A 8 8.20 15.28 -11.47
CA ILE A 8 6.74 15.43 -11.36
C ILE A 8 6.34 16.77 -11.97
N GLU A 9 5.47 16.73 -12.97
CA GLU A 9 4.87 17.91 -13.59
C GLU A 9 3.34 17.90 -13.44
N ASN A 10 2.80 19.08 -13.18
CA ASN A 10 1.37 19.39 -13.15
C ASN A 10 0.49 18.49 -12.25
N PHE A 11 1.04 18.04 -11.12
CA PHE A 11 0.34 17.17 -10.16
C PHE A 11 -0.02 17.91 -8.86
N ARG A 12 -1.31 18.16 -8.62
CA ARG A 12 -1.86 18.88 -7.46
C ARG A 12 -1.17 20.23 -7.27
N GLY A 13 -0.50 20.46 -6.14
CA GLY A 13 0.27 21.68 -5.89
C GLY A 13 1.65 21.72 -6.56
N LEU A 14 2.08 20.64 -7.21
CA LEU A 14 3.39 20.50 -7.83
C LEU A 14 3.30 20.88 -9.31
N LYS A 15 3.76 22.09 -9.66
CA LYS A 15 3.88 22.51 -11.06
C LYS A 15 5.00 21.73 -11.76
N GLU A 16 6.19 21.74 -11.16
CA GLU A 16 7.36 20.98 -11.59
C GLU A 16 8.22 20.72 -10.35
N LEU A 17 8.64 19.47 -10.15
CA LEU A 17 9.47 19.08 -9.01
C LEU A 17 10.39 17.92 -9.40
N GLU A 18 11.65 18.04 -9.04
CA GLU A 18 12.66 17.00 -9.22
C GLU A 18 13.30 16.63 -7.87
N ILE A 19 13.32 15.34 -7.53
CA ILE A 19 13.88 14.86 -6.27
C ILE A 19 14.71 13.59 -6.48
N ASP A 20 15.92 13.58 -5.94
CA ASP A 20 16.75 12.39 -5.81
C ASP A 20 16.49 11.64 -4.50
N PHE A 21 16.43 10.31 -4.60
CA PHE A 21 16.17 9.41 -3.47
C PHE A 21 17.41 8.57 -3.14
N ALA A 22 17.69 8.47 -1.84
CA ALA A 22 18.64 7.54 -1.27
C ALA A 22 17.93 6.25 -0.80
N ARG A 23 18.70 5.33 -0.21
CA ARG A 23 18.14 4.11 0.41
C ARG A 23 17.14 4.43 1.51
N THR A 24 17.42 5.46 2.30
CA THR A 24 16.45 6.07 3.22
C THR A 24 16.37 7.54 2.84
N THR A 25 15.18 8.04 2.54
CA THR A 25 14.95 9.45 2.24
C THR A 25 13.86 9.98 3.15
N VAL A 26 14.14 11.10 3.82
CA VAL A 26 13.21 11.77 4.74
C VAL A 26 12.82 13.13 4.16
N LEU A 27 11.58 13.23 3.69
CA LEU A 27 10.95 14.44 3.19
C LEU A 27 10.49 15.31 4.36
N ILE A 28 11.01 16.53 4.44
CA ILE A 28 10.61 17.54 5.43
C ILE A 28 10.11 18.81 4.74
N GLY A 29 9.36 19.63 5.45
CA GLY A 29 8.83 20.89 4.92
C GLY A 29 7.53 21.30 5.60
N GLU A 30 7.06 22.51 5.33
CA GLU A 30 5.84 23.05 5.90
C GLU A 30 4.58 22.27 5.47
N ASN A 31 3.45 22.55 6.13
CA ASN A 31 2.17 22.00 5.69
C ASN A 31 1.88 22.44 4.25
N ASN A 32 1.33 21.52 3.45
CA ASN A 32 1.04 21.73 2.04
C ASN A 32 2.30 22.03 1.19
N SER A 33 3.50 21.66 1.63
CA SER A 33 4.73 21.77 0.84
C SER A 33 4.91 20.66 -0.21
N GLY A 34 3.93 19.77 -0.37
CA GLY A 34 3.95 18.72 -1.40
C GLY A 34 4.51 17.36 -0.97
N LYS A 35 4.92 17.17 0.29
CA LYS A 35 5.44 15.87 0.79
C LYS A 35 4.51 14.68 0.51
N THR A 36 3.26 14.78 0.96
CA THR A 36 2.23 13.76 0.69
C THR A 36 2.00 13.60 -0.81
N SER A 37 2.00 14.70 -1.57
CA SER A 37 1.85 14.64 -3.04
C SER A 37 2.96 13.84 -3.71
N VAL A 38 4.21 13.96 -3.25
CA VAL A 38 5.33 13.16 -3.79
C VAL A 38 5.12 11.67 -3.51
N LEU A 39 4.76 11.31 -2.27
CA LEU A 39 4.53 9.90 -1.92
C LEU A 39 3.31 9.33 -2.66
N ASP A 40 2.24 10.11 -2.81
CA ASP A 40 1.06 9.72 -3.57
C ASP A 40 1.36 9.59 -5.07
N ALA A 41 2.15 10.49 -5.67
CA ALA A 41 2.54 10.37 -7.08
C ALA A 41 3.24 9.04 -7.34
N LEU A 42 4.22 8.68 -6.51
CA LEU A 42 4.89 7.37 -6.58
C LEU A 42 3.92 6.20 -6.38
N ARG A 43 3.02 6.31 -5.40
CA ARG A 43 1.98 5.30 -5.14
C ARG A 43 1.05 5.10 -6.34
N LEU A 44 0.64 6.17 -7.02
CA LEU A 44 -0.25 6.12 -8.18
C LEU A 44 0.46 5.47 -9.39
N CYS A 45 1.76 5.73 -9.57
CA CYS A 45 2.55 5.12 -10.65
C CYS A 45 2.91 3.64 -10.41
N LEU A 46 3.21 3.27 -9.16
CA LEU A 46 3.84 1.98 -8.83
C LEU A 46 2.91 0.95 -8.17
N ARG A 47 1.68 1.35 -7.84
CA ARG A 47 0.63 0.41 -7.43
C ARG A 47 0.36 -0.61 -8.53
N GLU A 48 0.34 -1.90 -8.16
CA GLU A 48 -0.16 -2.96 -9.04
C GLU A 48 -1.60 -2.65 -9.49
N LEU A 49 -1.77 -2.48 -10.80
CA LEU A 49 -3.08 -2.25 -11.39
C LEU A 49 -3.83 -3.56 -11.54
N GLY A 50 -5.03 -3.63 -10.96
CA GLY A 50 -5.93 -4.76 -11.17
C GLY A 50 -6.40 -4.86 -12.64
N PRO A 51 -7.01 -6.00 -13.05
CA PRO A 51 -7.40 -6.29 -14.43
C PRO A 51 -8.41 -5.30 -15.04
N ARG A 52 -9.06 -4.46 -14.22
CA ARG A 52 -9.84 -3.30 -14.69
C ARG A 52 -8.99 -2.05 -14.52
N ARG A 53 -8.19 -1.72 -15.54
CA ARG A 53 -7.44 -0.47 -15.64
C ARG A 53 -8.41 0.71 -15.65
N ARG A 54 -8.70 1.25 -14.47
CA ARG A 54 -9.31 2.57 -14.32
C ARG A 54 -8.20 3.62 -14.38
N VAL A 55 -8.53 4.79 -14.91
CA VAL A 55 -7.77 6.01 -14.69
C VAL A 55 -7.52 6.12 -13.19
N VAL A 56 -6.25 6.21 -12.84
CA VAL A 56 -5.79 6.20 -11.45
C VAL A 56 -5.86 7.60 -10.83
N PHE A 57 -5.69 8.61 -11.68
CA PHE A 57 -5.75 10.03 -11.32
C PHE A 57 -7.19 10.53 -11.31
N ASP A 58 -7.51 11.37 -10.32
CA ASP A 58 -8.76 12.13 -10.26
C ASP A 58 -8.58 13.48 -10.98
N THR A 59 -9.69 14.10 -11.36
CA THR A 59 -9.78 15.51 -11.77
C THR A 59 -9.12 16.48 -10.80
N PHE A 60 -9.14 16.19 -9.50
CA PHE A 60 -8.47 16.99 -8.47
C PHE A 60 -6.96 16.75 -8.35
N ASP A 61 -6.42 15.77 -9.08
CA ASP A 61 -4.98 15.53 -9.13
C ASP A 61 -4.26 16.47 -10.12
N PHE A 62 -4.98 17.17 -11.00
CA PHE A 62 -4.40 18.11 -11.95
C PHE A 62 -3.99 19.42 -11.27
N HIS A 63 -2.85 19.97 -11.69
CA HIS A 63 -2.43 21.31 -11.29
C HIS A 63 -3.23 22.37 -12.06
N LEU A 64 -4.05 23.14 -11.34
CA LEU A 64 -4.81 24.25 -11.89
C LEU A 64 -4.03 25.55 -11.72
N LYS A 65 -3.83 26.28 -12.83
CA LYS A 65 -3.01 27.50 -12.87
C LYS A 65 -3.66 28.67 -12.13
N ASP A 66 -4.99 28.72 -12.11
CA ASP A 66 -5.79 29.76 -11.46
C ASP A 66 -7.15 29.20 -11.03
N GLY A 67 -7.97 30.04 -10.39
CA GLY A 67 -9.29 29.65 -9.88
C GLY A 67 -10.39 29.51 -10.94
N ALA A 68 -10.14 29.92 -12.19
CA ALA A 68 -11.07 29.74 -13.30
C ALA A 68 -10.72 28.51 -14.16
N ALA A 69 -9.52 27.98 -14.02
CA ALA A 69 -9.08 26.78 -14.71
C ALA A 69 -9.91 25.56 -14.31
N GLU A 70 -10.38 24.82 -15.31
CA GLU A 70 -11.08 23.56 -15.13
C GLU A 70 -10.15 22.38 -15.46
N PRO A 71 -10.34 21.19 -14.86
CA PRO A 71 -9.47 20.03 -15.09
C PRO A 71 -9.28 19.61 -16.56
N HIS A 72 -10.29 19.83 -17.42
CA HIS A 72 -10.18 19.53 -18.85
C HIS A 72 -9.26 20.50 -19.63
N SER A 73 -9.00 21.68 -19.06
CA SER A 73 -8.13 22.72 -19.59
C SER A 73 -6.74 22.74 -18.96
N ALA A 74 -6.50 21.85 -17.98
CA ALA A 74 -5.24 21.76 -17.27
C ALA A 74 -4.13 21.17 -18.15
N ASP A 75 -2.89 21.53 -17.86
CA ASP A 75 -1.75 20.89 -18.51
C ASP A 75 -1.68 19.41 -18.09
N PRO A 76 -1.21 18.51 -18.98
CA PRO A 76 -1.11 17.09 -18.66
C PRO A 76 -0.25 16.82 -17.42
N ILE A 77 -0.70 15.89 -16.59
CA ILE A 77 0.15 15.31 -15.54
C ILE A 77 1.23 14.47 -16.22
N ARG A 78 2.48 14.65 -15.81
CA ARG A 78 3.62 13.82 -16.23
C ARG A 78 4.46 13.48 -15.02
N ILE A 79 4.65 12.19 -14.75
CA ILE A 79 5.47 11.70 -13.64
C ILE A 79 6.48 10.71 -14.19
N GLU A 80 7.76 11.03 -14.06
CA GLU A 80 8.89 10.18 -14.44
C GLU A 80 9.54 9.58 -13.21
N VAL A 81 9.57 8.26 -13.13
CA VAL A 81 10.18 7.50 -12.04
C VAL A 81 11.41 6.78 -12.59
N HIS A 82 12.57 7.13 -12.07
CA HIS A 82 13.85 6.56 -12.47
C HIS A 82 14.29 5.47 -11.49
N PHE A 83 14.68 4.34 -12.03
CA PHE A 83 15.28 3.22 -11.33
C PHE A 83 16.68 2.99 -11.87
N SER A 84 17.67 2.88 -10.98
CA SER A 84 19.04 2.59 -11.41
C SER A 84 19.82 1.78 -10.38
N GLU A 85 20.87 1.11 -10.85
CA GLU A 85 21.88 0.48 -10.00
C GLU A 85 22.84 1.53 -9.42
N GLN A 86 23.29 1.30 -8.19
CA GLN A 86 24.36 2.09 -7.59
C GLN A 86 25.74 1.60 -8.06
N SER A 87 25.91 0.30 -8.20
CA SER A 87 27.11 -0.35 -8.71
C SER A 87 26.77 -1.33 -9.82
N LYS A 88 27.69 -1.54 -10.75
CA LYS A 88 27.57 -2.55 -11.80
C LYS A 88 27.20 -3.92 -11.19
N ASP A 89 26.29 -4.64 -11.85
CA ASP A 89 25.82 -5.98 -11.50
C ASP A 89 25.12 -6.05 -10.11
N GLU A 90 24.54 -4.94 -9.62
CA GLU A 90 23.72 -4.95 -8.39
C GLU A 90 22.40 -5.71 -8.60
N TRP A 91 21.79 -5.63 -9.79
CA TRP A 91 20.57 -6.36 -10.10
C TRP A 91 20.89 -7.78 -10.54
N ASN A 92 20.20 -8.76 -9.96
CA ASN A 92 20.42 -10.16 -10.30
C ASN A 92 20.07 -10.48 -11.77
N ASP A 93 20.73 -11.49 -12.33
CA ASP A 93 20.55 -11.91 -13.73
C ASP A 93 19.10 -12.25 -14.08
N ALA A 94 18.33 -12.75 -13.11
CA ALA A 94 16.92 -13.07 -13.31
C ALA A 94 16.09 -11.80 -13.55
N LEU A 95 16.29 -10.76 -12.75
CA LEU A 95 15.65 -9.45 -12.90
C LEU A 95 16.09 -8.80 -14.20
N VAL A 96 17.39 -8.72 -14.45
CA VAL A 96 17.97 -8.16 -15.68
C VAL A 96 17.40 -8.88 -16.91
N GLY A 97 17.32 -10.20 -16.89
CA GLY A 97 16.72 -11.01 -17.96
C GLY A 97 15.24 -10.74 -18.17
N ARG A 98 14.45 -10.57 -17.08
CA ARG A 98 13.02 -10.21 -17.17
C ARG A 98 12.84 -8.82 -17.79
N LEU A 99 13.58 -7.81 -17.34
CA LEU A 99 13.50 -6.44 -17.84
C LEU A 99 13.98 -6.33 -19.30
N SER A 100 15.05 -7.04 -19.65
CA SER A 100 15.60 -7.09 -21.01
C SER A 100 14.61 -7.70 -22.01
N ARG A 101 13.91 -8.77 -21.62
CA ARG A 101 12.87 -9.40 -22.48
C ARG A 101 11.73 -8.44 -22.79
N GLN A 102 11.40 -7.54 -21.86
CA GLN A 102 10.39 -6.49 -22.06
C GLN A 102 10.92 -5.26 -22.80
N LYS A 103 12.23 -5.21 -23.14
CA LYS A 103 12.90 -4.10 -23.82
C LYS A 103 12.80 -2.76 -23.08
N ILE A 104 12.73 -2.79 -21.75
CA ILE A 104 12.65 -1.59 -20.90
C ILE A 104 13.98 -1.26 -20.19
N LEU A 105 14.95 -2.17 -20.24
CA LEU A 105 16.27 -2.02 -19.63
C LEU A 105 17.18 -1.14 -20.51
N GLN A 106 17.85 -0.18 -19.88
CA GLN A 106 18.90 0.65 -20.47
C GLN A 106 20.21 0.45 -19.68
N VAL A 107 21.35 0.61 -20.34
CA VAL A 107 22.66 0.52 -19.70
C VAL A 107 23.40 1.83 -19.93
N ASP A 108 23.92 2.44 -18.86
CA ASP A 108 24.69 3.68 -18.97
C ASP A 108 26.17 3.41 -19.34
N ALA A 109 26.94 4.49 -19.51
CA ALA A 109 28.37 4.41 -19.84
C ALA A 109 29.22 3.71 -18.75
N ASN A 110 28.70 3.59 -17.53
CA ASN A 110 29.36 2.92 -16.41
C ASN A 110 28.86 1.47 -16.24
N GLU A 111 28.18 0.91 -17.25
CA GLU A 111 27.61 -0.43 -17.26
C GLU A 111 26.56 -0.67 -16.17
N ARG A 112 25.91 0.40 -15.69
CA ARG A 112 24.83 0.29 -14.71
C ARG A 112 23.50 0.18 -15.42
N ASN A 113 22.62 -0.65 -14.89
CA ASN A 113 21.27 -0.82 -15.40
C ASN A 113 20.34 0.33 -14.96
N HIS A 114 19.48 0.77 -15.88
CA HIS A 114 18.49 1.83 -15.71
C HIS A 114 17.15 1.43 -16.29
N VAL A 115 16.07 1.89 -15.64
CA VAL A 115 14.70 1.86 -16.17
C VAL A 115 14.03 3.18 -15.84
N VAL A 116 13.37 3.79 -16.81
CA VAL A 116 12.63 5.04 -16.61
C VAL A 116 11.17 4.82 -17.01
N LEU A 117 10.26 4.92 -16.05
CA LEU A 117 8.81 4.86 -16.27
C LEU A 117 8.25 6.28 -16.29
N CYS A 118 7.57 6.65 -17.36
CA CYS A 118 6.82 7.89 -17.46
C CYS A 118 5.32 7.58 -17.49
N VAL A 119 4.57 8.13 -16.54
CA VAL A 119 3.10 8.02 -16.47
C VAL A 119 2.51 9.37 -16.80
N THR A 120 1.55 9.40 -17.72
CA THR A 120 0.88 10.62 -18.15
C THR A 120 -0.62 10.52 -17.95
N CYS A 121 -1.26 11.65 -17.68
CA CYS A 121 -2.71 11.76 -17.67
C CYS A 121 -3.12 13.09 -18.29
N ALA A 122 -4.02 13.04 -19.27
CA ALA A 122 -4.53 14.22 -19.96
C ALA A 122 -6.01 14.05 -20.27
N TYR A 123 -6.73 15.15 -20.40
CA TYR A 123 -8.10 15.13 -20.88
C TYR A 123 -8.14 14.79 -22.38
N ASP A 124 -8.93 13.79 -22.75
CA ASP A 124 -9.19 13.44 -24.14
C ASP A 124 -10.51 14.09 -24.60
N PRO A 125 -10.46 15.16 -25.43
CA PRO A 125 -11.66 15.86 -25.88
C PRO A 125 -12.55 14.99 -26.77
N THR A 126 -12.02 13.92 -27.37
CA THR A 126 -12.78 13.02 -28.25
C THR A 126 -13.71 12.14 -27.42
N ASN A 127 -13.17 11.52 -26.37
CA ASN A 127 -13.92 10.67 -25.46
C ASN A 127 -14.63 11.43 -24.34
N ARG A 128 -14.31 12.73 -24.17
CA ARG A 128 -14.77 13.60 -23.07
C ARG A 128 -14.48 13.01 -21.69
N ASP A 129 -13.34 12.35 -21.57
CA ASP A 129 -12.89 11.70 -20.36
C ASP A 129 -11.36 11.82 -20.24
N PHE A 130 -10.81 11.52 -19.08
CA PHE A 130 -9.37 11.52 -18.86
C PHE A 130 -8.75 10.23 -19.39
N ALA A 131 -7.68 10.37 -20.17
CA ALA A 131 -6.89 9.27 -20.67
C ALA A 131 -5.56 9.21 -19.92
N GLN A 132 -5.32 8.08 -19.26
CA GLN A 132 -4.03 7.77 -18.66
C GLN A 132 -3.19 6.94 -19.63
N GLY A 133 -1.94 7.37 -19.82
CA GLY A 133 -0.91 6.65 -20.55
C GLY A 133 0.26 6.28 -19.65
N TRP A 134 1.06 5.34 -20.12
CA TRP A 134 2.38 5.07 -19.57
C TRP A 134 3.31 4.72 -20.72
N VAL A 135 4.57 5.09 -20.57
CA VAL A 135 5.63 4.85 -21.54
C VAL A 135 6.94 4.67 -20.80
N PHE A 136 7.84 3.84 -21.33
CA PHE A 136 9.20 3.78 -20.82
C PHE A 136 10.09 4.68 -21.65
N LEU A 137 11.02 5.37 -21.00
CA LEU A 137 11.93 6.31 -21.66
C LEU A 137 13.34 5.72 -21.75
N ASN A 138 14.08 6.14 -22.77
CA ASN A 138 15.53 5.96 -22.82
C ASN A 138 16.23 6.99 -21.91
N LEU A 139 17.56 6.89 -21.80
CA LEU A 139 18.36 7.82 -20.99
C LEU A 139 18.34 9.28 -21.50
N ASP A 140 17.96 9.51 -22.75
CA ASP A 140 17.79 10.85 -23.34
C ASP A 140 16.36 11.40 -23.17
N GLY A 141 15.48 10.70 -22.43
CA GLY A 141 14.09 11.11 -22.21
C GLY A 141 13.14 10.84 -23.39
N LYS A 142 13.53 10.01 -24.36
CA LYS A 142 12.71 9.66 -25.53
C LYS A 142 11.93 8.36 -25.29
N PRO A 143 10.66 8.26 -25.76
CA PRO A 143 9.86 7.04 -25.69
C PRO A 143 10.51 5.81 -26.33
N LEU A 144 10.42 4.67 -25.64
CA LEU A 144 10.74 3.35 -26.17
C LEU A 144 9.55 2.83 -27.00
N THR A 145 9.78 2.51 -28.27
CA THR A 145 8.73 2.27 -29.29
C THR A 145 8.16 0.86 -29.31
N ILE A 146 8.57 -0.05 -28.41
CA ILE A 146 8.19 -1.48 -28.47
C ILE A 146 8.01 -2.05 -27.05
N VAL A 147 7.18 -1.40 -26.22
CA VAL A 147 6.91 -1.90 -24.87
C VAL A 147 5.54 -2.54 -24.81
N SER A 148 5.50 -3.78 -24.34
CA SER A 148 4.25 -4.52 -24.15
C SER A 148 3.52 -4.05 -22.90
N GLU A 149 2.20 -4.20 -22.92
CA GLU A 149 1.35 -3.92 -21.76
C GLU A 149 1.69 -4.71 -20.49
N THR A 150 2.39 -5.84 -20.65
CA THR A 150 2.89 -6.68 -19.55
C THR A 150 4.09 -6.08 -18.83
N ALA A 151 4.84 -5.17 -19.48
CA ALA A 151 6.06 -4.60 -18.92
C ALA A 151 5.80 -3.77 -17.66
N LEU A 152 4.72 -2.99 -17.63
CA LEU A 152 4.34 -2.21 -16.45
C LEU A 152 4.04 -3.13 -15.25
N GLY A 153 3.28 -4.20 -15.46
CA GLY A 153 2.95 -5.16 -14.40
C GLY A 153 4.18 -5.86 -13.85
N ILE A 154 5.12 -6.25 -14.73
CA ILE A 154 6.41 -6.81 -14.30
C ILE A 154 7.19 -5.79 -13.49
N LEU A 155 7.33 -4.54 -13.95
CA LEU A 155 8.02 -3.49 -13.21
C LEU A 155 7.41 -3.28 -11.82
N GLN A 156 6.09 -3.11 -11.74
CA GLN A 156 5.36 -2.88 -10.49
C GLN A 156 5.56 -4.03 -9.50
N HIS A 157 5.52 -5.26 -9.98
CA HIS A 157 5.78 -6.45 -9.18
C HIS A 157 7.23 -6.48 -8.64
N GLU A 158 8.24 -6.20 -9.50
CA GLU A 158 9.66 -6.18 -9.10
C GLU A 158 10.02 -5.04 -8.14
N VAL A 159 9.34 -3.88 -8.24
CA VAL A 159 9.54 -2.77 -7.29
C VAL A 159 8.90 -3.09 -5.95
N SER A 160 7.71 -3.72 -5.95
CA SER A 160 6.94 -4.02 -4.74
C SER A 160 6.80 -2.78 -3.85
N PHE A 161 6.03 -1.79 -4.32
CA PHE A 161 5.81 -0.52 -3.62
C PHE A 161 4.71 -0.64 -2.55
N PHE A 162 5.04 -0.31 -1.30
CA PHE A 162 4.11 -0.28 -0.17
C PHE A 162 3.96 1.13 0.37
N TYR A 163 2.72 1.49 0.71
CA TYR A 163 2.38 2.79 1.26
C TYR A 163 1.62 2.66 2.57
N LEU A 164 2.09 3.34 3.62
CA LEU A 164 1.39 3.47 4.90
C LEU A 164 1.08 4.95 5.16
N SER A 165 -0.21 5.29 5.21
CA SER A 165 -0.70 6.65 5.43
C SER A 165 -0.57 7.10 6.89
N ALA A 166 -0.63 8.40 7.14
CA ALA A 166 -0.53 9.00 8.48
C ALA A 166 -1.54 8.43 9.51
N LEU A 167 -2.82 8.31 9.14
CA LEU A 167 -3.88 7.90 10.06
C LEU A 167 -3.85 6.42 10.47
N ARG A 168 -2.90 5.62 9.94
CA ARG A 168 -2.58 4.23 10.35
C ARG A 168 -3.77 3.44 10.91
N ASP A 169 -4.87 3.42 10.16
CA ASP A 169 -6.09 2.80 10.64
C ASP A 169 -5.93 1.28 10.62
N ALA A 170 -5.70 0.70 11.81
CA ALA A 170 -5.55 -0.73 11.99
C ALA A 170 -6.74 -1.52 11.43
N ALA A 171 -7.97 -0.98 11.51
CA ALA A 171 -9.16 -1.63 10.97
C ALA A 171 -9.18 -1.63 9.43
N ARG A 172 -8.50 -0.68 8.78
CA ARG A 172 -8.37 -0.64 7.32
C ARG A 172 -7.20 -1.47 6.81
N HIS A 173 -6.07 -1.43 7.52
CA HIS A 173 -4.82 -2.05 7.10
C HIS A 173 -4.74 -3.53 7.43
N PHE A 174 -5.25 -3.93 8.60
CA PHE A 174 -5.09 -5.26 9.18
C PHE A 174 -6.42 -6.01 9.45
N ASP A 175 -7.49 -5.61 8.77
CA ASP A 175 -8.72 -6.43 8.68
C ASP A 175 -8.58 -7.55 7.63
N ALA A 176 -9.49 -8.51 7.64
CA ALA A 176 -9.62 -9.60 6.65
C ALA A 176 -9.52 -9.12 5.20
N LYS A 177 -10.07 -7.93 4.94
CA LYS A 177 -10.12 -7.29 3.62
C LYS A 177 -8.95 -6.32 3.39
N GLY A 178 -8.16 -6.05 4.41
CA GLY A 178 -7.03 -5.13 4.38
C GLY A 178 -5.87 -5.63 3.51
N PRO A 179 -5.04 -4.72 3.00
CA PRO A 179 -3.96 -5.06 2.06
C PRO A 179 -2.84 -5.90 2.68
N PHE A 180 -2.57 -5.76 3.98
CA PHE A 180 -1.40 -6.39 4.63
C PHE A 180 -1.74 -7.69 5.35
N TRP A 181 -2.96 -7.84 5.87
CA TRP A 181 -3.37 -9.03 6.61
C TRP A 181 -3.94 -10.14 5.73
N ARG A 182 -4.68 -9.74 4.68
CA ARG A 182 -5.35 -10.68 3.77
C ARG A 182 -4.44 -11.75 3.14
N PRO A 183 -3.19 -11.46 2.73
CA PRO A 183 -2.30 -12.47 2.19
C PRO A 183 -2.03 -13.62 3.17
N PHE A 184 -1.84 -13.32 4.47
CA PHE A 184 -1.62 -14.35 5.49
C PHE A 184 -2.85 -15.20 5.78
N LEU A 185 -4.05 -14.63 5.64
CA LEU A 185 -5.29 -15.34 5.93
C LEU A 185 -5.73 -16.31 4.83
N LYS A 186 -5.20 -16.17 3.61
CA LYS A 186 -5.55 -17.03 2.48
C LYS A 186 -4.79 -18.36 2.49
N ASP A 187 -3.54 -18.36 2.94
CA ASP A 187 -2.69 -19.55 2.97
C ASP A 187 -2.73 -20.22 4.34
N SER A 188 -3.80 -20.95 4.63
CA SER A 188 -3.76 -21.89 5.75
C SER A 188 -2.80 -23.03 5.40
N GLN A 189 -1.65 -23.11 6.06
CA GLN A 189 -0.67 -24.21 5.89
C GLN A 189 -1.16 -25.57 6.43
N LEU A 190 -2.47 -25.72 6.66
CA LEU A 190 -3.09 -26.94 7.19
C LEU A 190 -3.40 -27.92 6.04
N SER A 191 -3.13 -29.22 6.28
CA SER A 191 -3.63 -30.30 5.42
C SER A 191 -5.15 -30.36 5.47
N ASP A 192 -5.78 -30.88 4.41
CA ASP A 192 -7.24 -30.95 4.32
C ASP A 192 -7.87 -31.81 5.42
N GLU A 193 -7.15 -32.84 5.89
CA GLU A 193 -7.53 -33.65 7.05
C GLU A 193 -7.65 -32.81 8.33
N LYS A 194 -6.66 -31.94 8.62
CA LYS A 194 -6.68 -31.08 9.81
C LYS A 194 -7.75 -29.99 9.70
N LYS A 195 -8.01 -29.49 8.48
CA LYS A 195 -9.11 -28.54 8.27
C LYS A 195 -10.45 -29.17 8.64
N ALA A 196 -10.71 -30.38 8.16
CA ALA A 196 -11.95 -31.11 8.48
C ALA A 196 -12.09 -31.35 10.00
N GLU A 197 -11.00 -31.73 10.68
CA GLU A 197 -11.00 -31.91 12.13
C GLU A 197 -11.36 -30.61 12.89
N VAL A 198 -10.81 -29.47 12.47
CA VAL A 198 -11.13 -28.17 13.09
C VAL A 198 -12.58 -27.78 12.84
N GLU A 199 -13.08 -27.95 11.61
CA GLU A 199 -14.48 -27.63 11.26
C GLU A 199 -15.48 -28.49 12.02
N GLU A 200 -15.17 -29.77 12.27
CA GLU A 200 -16.00 -30.64 13.10
C GLU A 200 -16.03 -30.17 14.58
N LYS A 201 -14.88 -29.78 15.12
CA LYS A 201 -14.80 -29.20 16.48
C LYS A 201 -15.58 -27.89 16.58
N LEU A 202 -15.47 -27.02 15.57
CA LEU A 202 -16.21 -25.76 15.52
C LEU A 202 -17.73 -25.98 15.47
N ARG A 203 -18.20 -26.99 14.71
CA ARG A 203 -19.61 -27.37 14.68
C ARG A 203 -20.11 -27.77 16.06
N GLY A 204 -19.35 -28.61 16.78
CA GLY A 204 -19.71 -29.02 18.14
C GLY A 204 -19.78 -27.84 19.13
N ILE A 205 -18.86 -26.87 19.03
CA ILE A 205 -18.91 -25.65 19.86
C ILE A 205 -20.13 -24.80 19.49
N ASN A 206 -20.44 -24.65 18.20
CA ASN A 206 -21.59 -23.86 17.76
C ASN A 206 -22.91 -24.45 18.28
N GLU A 207 -23.08 -25.77 18.23
CA GLU A 207 -24.24 -26.47 18.79
C GLU A 207 -24.39 -26.22 20.30
N LEU A 208 -23.28 -26.26 21.04
CA LEU A 208 -23.26 -25.98 22.47
C LEU A 208 -23.67 -24.54 22.78
N VAL A 209 -23.19 -23.56 22.01
CA VAL A 209 -23.55 -22.14 22.21
C VAL A 209 -25.01 -21.89 21.86
N VAL A 210 -25.50 -22.43 20.75
CA VAL A 210 -26.89 -22.24 20.29
C VAL A 210 -27.89 -22.89 21.25
N SER A 211 -27.62 -24.11 21.69
CA SER A 211 -28.48 -24.82 22.65
C SER A 211 -28.52 -24.16 24.03
N SER A 212 -27.49 -23.40 24.41
CA SER A 212 -27.43 -22.68 25.68
C SER A 212 -28.30 -21.41 25.73
N HIS A 213 -28.83 -20.93 24.60
CA HIS A 213 -29.60 -19.68 24.54
C HIS A 213 -31.03 -19.91 24.05
N THR A 214 -32.01 -19.73 24.94
CA THR A 214 -33.45 -19.83 24.62
C THR A 214 -33.91 -18.82 23.57
N SER A 215 -33.30 -17.64 23.51
CA SER A 215 -33.59 -16.61 22.51
C SER A 215 -33.29 -17.08 21.07
N PHE A 216 -32.19 -17.81 20.86
CA PHE A 216 -31.84 -18.31 19.52
C PHE A 216 -32.85 -19.34 19.01
N LYS A 217 -33.38 -20.19 19.90
CA LYS A 217 -34.45 -21.14 19.56
C LYS A 217 -35.71 -20.43 19.04
N GLN A 218 -36.12 -19.33 19.69
CA GLN A 218 -37.27 -18.54 19.26
C GLN A 218 -37.04 -17.87 17.90
N VAL A 219 -35.82 -17.39 17.63
CA VAL A 219 -35.45 -16.81 16.33
C VAL A 219 -35.49 -17.85 15.22
N MET A 220 -34.94 -19.05 15.48
CA MET A 220 -34.97 -20.17 14.53
C MET A 220 -36.39 -20.60 14.17
N GLU A 221 -37.28 -20.71 15.15
CA GLU A 221 -38.68 -21.06 14.93
C GLU A 221 -39.43 -20.03 14.08
N ARG A 222 -39.16 -18.73 14.29
CA ARG A 222 -39.74 -17.66 13.49
C ARG A 222 -39.21 -17.62 12.06
N LEU A 223 -37.89 -17.77 11.91
CA LEU A 223 -37.24 -17.75 10.60
C LEU A 223 -37.53 -19.03 9.81
N GLY A 224 -37.80 -20.17 10.47
CA GLY A 224 -38.20 -21.41 9.79
C GLY A 224 -39.42 -21.22 8.88
N LYS A 225 -40.32 -20.31 9.22
CA LYS A 225 -41.49 -19.92 8.40
C LYS A 225 -41.12 -19.26 7.06
N VAL A 226 -39.87 -18.83 6.87
CA VAL A 226 -39.38 -18.32 5.58
C VAL A 226 -39.44 -19.41 4.51
N GLN A 227 -39.27 -20.68 4.89
CA GLN A 227 -39.39 -21.82 3.97
C GLN A 227 -40.80 -21.93 3.37
N ASP A 228 -41.82 -21.48 4.08
CA ASP A 228 -43.21 -21.50 3.62
C ASP A 228 -43.48 -20.46 2.51
N VAL A 229 -42.65 -19.41 2.46
CA VAL A 229 -42.79 -18.28 1.52
C VAL A 229 -41.83 -18.40 0.33
N VAL A 230 -40.62 -18.92 0.57
CA VAL A 230 -39.59 -19.06 -0.46
C VAL A 230 -39.13 -20.52 -0.49
N PRO A 231 -39.38 -21.25 -1.60
CA PRO A 231 -38.88 -22.61 -1.76
C PRO A 231 -37.34 -22.59 -1.78
N MET A 232 -36.73 -23.07 -0.71
CA MET A 232 -35.27 -23.28 -0.62
C MET A 232 -34.97 -24.76 -0.89
N ALA A 233 -33.87 -25.02 -1.60
CA ALA A 233 -33.46 -26.39 -1.91
C ALA A 233 -32.91 -27.10 -0.66
N GLY A 234 -33.62 -28.12 -0.18
CA GLY A 234 -33.20 -29.22 0.71
C GLY A 234 -32.19 -28.94 1.83
N GLY A 235 -32.65 -28.99 3.09
CA GLY A 235 -31.84 -28.93 4.31
C GLY A 235 -32.50 -28.07 5.41
N ASP A 236 -31.88 -27.98 6.60
CA ASP A 236 -32.21 -26.96 7.61
C ASP A 236 -32.04 -25.57 6.99
N ALA A 237 -33.10 -25.03 6.37
CA ALA A 237 -32.96 -23.82 5.54
C ALA A 237 -32.65 -22.55 6.35
N VAL A 238 -32.68 -22.65 7.68
CA VAL A 238 -32.27 -21.59 8.59
C VAL A 238 -31.36 -22.22 9.63
N SER A 239 -30.16 -21.69 9.75
CA SER A 239 -29.21 -21.99 10.82
C SER A 239 -28.70 -20.69 11.45
N ILE A 240 -28.48 -20.71 12.77
CA ILE A 240 -27.75 -19.65 13.46
C ILE A 240 -26.33 -20.15 13.70
N GLU A 241 -25.36 -19.43 13.14
CA GLU A 241 -23.94 -19.63 13.41
C GLU A 241 -23.47 -18.55 14.40
N ALA A 242 -23.26 -18.95 15.66
CA ALA A 242 -22.67 -18.10 16.70
C ALA A 242 -21.15 -17.94 16.51
N ILE A 243 -20.50 -18.94 15.91
CA ILE A 243 -19.08 -18.96 15.56
C ILE A 243 -18.98 -19.41 14.09
N PRO A 244 -18.06 -18.85 13.28
CA PRO A 244 -17.80 -19.35 11.94
C PRO A 244 -17.60 -20.87 11.91
N GLY A 245 -18.44 -21.59 11.15
CA GLY A 245 -18.29 -23.04 11.00
C GLY A 245 -17.18 -23.45 10.03
N ARG A 246 -16.71 -22.52 9.19
CA ARG A 246 -15.73 -22.79 8.14
C ARG A 246 -14.40 -22.10 8.43
N MET A 247 -13.30 -22.78 8.11
CA MET A 247 -11.94 -22.29 8.40
C MET A 247 -11.68 -20.91 7.79
N PHE A 248 -12.07 -20.68 6.54
CA PHE A 248 -11.80 -19.39 5.88
C PHE A 248 -12.56 -18.22 6.53
N ASP A 249 -13.78 -18.44 7.02
CA ASP A 249 -14.56 -17.39 7.71
C ASP A 249 -14.02 -17.14 9.12
N MET A 250 -13.51 -18.18 9.79
CA MET A 250 -12.80 -18.03 11.07
C MET A 250 -11.51 -17.21 10.89
N LEU A 251 -10.68 -17.55 9.91
CA LEU A 251 -9.46 -16.81 9.60
C LEU A 251 -9.76 -15.38 9.19
N ALA A 252 -10.83 -15.15 8.43
CA ALA A 252 -11.27 -13.79 8.09
C ALA A 252 -11.58 -12.94 9.34
N LYS A 253 -11.93 -13.53 10.48
CA LYS A 253 -12.19 -12.78 11.72
C LYS A 253 -10.99 -12.71 12.67
N ALA A 254 -9.81 -13.18 12.26
CA ALA A 254 -8.60 -13.14 13.08
C ALA A 254 -8.18 -11.69 13.39
N GLN A 255 -8.06 -11.36 14.67
CA GLN A 255 -7.67 -10.03 15.16
C GLN A 255 -6.44 -10.09 16.05
N VAL A 256 -5.57 -9.10 15.91
CA VAL A 256 -4.41 -8.92 16.78
C VAL A 256 -4.85 -8.30 18.10
N HIS A 257 -4.41 -8.91 19.21
CA HIS A 257 -4.68 -8.44 20.56
C HIS A 257 -3.36 -8.14 21.29
N LEU A 258 -3.37 -7.09 22.11
CA LEU A 258 -2.27 -6.74 22.99
C LEU A 258 -2.62 -7.12 24.42
N GLY A 259 -1.64 -7.65 25.16
CA GLY A 259 -1.78 -7.99 26.57
C GLY A 259 -1.71 -6.74 27.45
N THR A 260 -2.52 -6.72 28.50
CA THR A 260 -2.46 -5.71 29.56
C THR A 260 -1.71 -6.25 30.79
N PRO A 261 -1.25 -5.38 31.72
CA PRO A 261 -0.66 -5.83 32.98
C PRO A 261 -1.59 -6.69 33.84
N THR A 262 -2.90 -6.63 33.61
CA THR A 262 -3.91 -7.45 34.30
C THR A 262 -4.07 -8.85 33.69
N GLY A 263 -3.35 -9.16 32.60
CA GLY A 263 -3.49 -10.42 31.85
C GLY A 263 -4.68 -10.43 30.87
N ALA A 264 -5.49 -9.37 30.82
CA ALA A 264 -6.53 -9.22 29.83
C ALA A 264 -5.92 -8.95 28.44
N LYS A 265 -6.64 -9.35 27.39
CA LYS A 265 -6.25 -9.11 26.00
C LYS A 265 -7.23 -8.12 25.39
N ILE A 266 -6.70 -7.06 24.79
CA ILE A 266 -7.51 -6.01 24.16
C ILE A 266 -7.17 -5.99 22.66
N PRO A 267 -8.18 -5.98 21.76
CA PRO A 267 -7.92 -5.82 20.33
C PRO A 267 -7.12 -4.54 20.05
N VAL A 268 -6.16 -4.58 19.12
CA VAL A 268 -5.34 -3.41 18.74
C VAL A 268 -6.21 -2.20 18.37
N VAL A 269 -7.33 -2.43 17.69
CA VAL A 269 -8.32 -1.39 17.29
C VAL A 269 -9.04 -0.72 18.47
N ARG A 270 -8.90 -1.26 19.69
CA ARG A 270 -9.46 -0.71 20.94
C ARG A 270 -8.40 -0.09 21.84
N CYS A 271 -7.13 -0.11 21.44
CA CYS A 271 -6.06 0.56 22.16
C CYS A 271 -6.05 2.07 21.88
N GLY A 272 -5.35 2.84 22.71
CA GLY A 272 -5.13 4.27 22.42
C GLY A 272 -4.36 4.47 21.11
N GLU A 273 -4.59 5.60 20.44
CA GLU A 273 -4.08 5.86 19.09
C GLU A 273 -2.56 5.67 18.95
N GLY A 274 -1.77 6.09 19.96
CA GLY A 274 -0.32 5.90 19.94
C GLY A 274 0.09 4.42 19.95
N THR A 275 -0.55 3.60 20.79
CA THR A 275 -0.30 2.14 20.83
C THR A 275 -0.75 1.47 19.55
N GLN A 276 -1.90 1.88 19.01
CA GLN A 276 -2.44 1.36 17.75
C GLN A 276 -1.49 1.68 16.58
N SER A 277 -1.05 2.94 16.48
CA SER A 277 -0.09 3.44 15.49
C SER A 277 1.20 2.61 15.48
N LEU A 278 1.79 2.36 16.66
CA LEU A 278 2.99 1.56 16.80
C LEU A 278 2.74 0.08 16.43
N ALA A 279 1.63 -0.51 16.89
CA ALA A 279 1.29 -1.88 16.56
C ALA A 279 1.11 -2.09 15.05
N VAL A 280 0.47 -1.14 14.35
CA VAL A 280 0.31 -1.15 12.89
C VAL A 280 1.67 -1.12 12.19
N LEU A 281 2.61 -0.30 12.66
CA LEU A 281 3.98 -0.24 12.11
C LEU A 281 4.73 -1.56 12.34
N MET A 282 4.65 -2.14 13.53
CA MET A 282 5.31 -3.43 13.84
C MET A 282 4.72 -4.59 13.02
N LEU A 283 3.39 -4.65 12.91
CA LEU A 283 2.72 -5.65 12.06
C LEU A 283 3.09 -5.46 10.59
N PHE A 284 3.24 -4.22 10.14
CA PHE A 284 3.67 -3.91 8.78
C PHE A 284 5.12 -4.34 8.53
N SER A 285 6.03 -4.09 9.49
CA SER A 285 7.40 -4.61 9.41
C SER A 285 7.42 -6.14 9.33
N ALA A 286 6.68 -6.82 10.21
CA ALA A 286 6.57 -8.28 10.19
C ALA A 286 5.97 -8.81 8.88
N PHE A 287 5.02 -8.06 8.29
CA PHE A 287 4.47 -8.37 6.97
C PHE A 287 5.54 -8.33 5.88
N LEU A 288 6.41 -7.32 5.90
CA LEU A 288 7.50 -7.20 4.94
C LEU A 288 8.54 -8.32 5.13
N ASP A 289 8.88 -8.66 6.36
CA ASP A 289 9.87 -9.71 6.69
C ASP A 289 9.40 -11.12 6.29
N ALA A 290 8.10 -11.38 6.38
CA ALA A 290 7.53 -12.67 5.99
C ALA A 290 7.45 -12.86 4.46
N ARG A 291 7.67 -11.80 3.66
CA ARG A 291 7.67 -11.92 2.20
C ARG A 291 9.03 -12.44 1.70
N PRO A 292 9.04 -13.50 0.88
CA PRO A 292 10.27 -14.04 0.30
C PRO A 292 10.87 -13.14 -0.79
N ASP A 293 10.15 -12.11 -1.24
CA ASP A 293 10.45 -11.37 -2.46
C ASP A 293 11.12 -10.01 -2.20
N GLY A 294 12.41 -9.95 -2.50
CA GLY A 294 13.12 -8.72 -2.90
C GLY A 294 13.35 -7.66 -1.81
N SER A 295 13.89 -6.52 -2.26
CA SER A 295 14.05 -5.31 -1.44
C SER A 295 12.91 -4.34 -1.78
N PRO A 296 11.86 -4.22 -0.94
CA PRO A 296 10.69 -3.42 -1.24
C PRO A 296 10.98 -1.92 -1.23
N VAL A 297 10.12 -1.13 -1.86
CA VAL A 297 10.08 0.32 -1.65
C VAL A 297 8.93 0.64 -0.71
N VAL A 298 9.25 1.24 0.42
CA VAL A 298 8.32 1.51 1.51
C VAL A 298 8.17 3.02 1.68
N ALA A 299 6.97 3.52 1.44
CA ALA A 299 6.59 4.90 1.69
C ALA A 299 5.78 5.02 2.99
N LEU A 300 6.26 5.84 3.93
CA LEU A 300 5.66 6.04 5.24
C LEU A 300 5.33 7.53 5.43
N GLU A 301 4.05 7.81 5.60
CA GLU A 301 3.58 9.16 5.85
C GLU A 301 3.42 9.39 7.35
N GLU A 302 4.13 10.39 7.88
CA GLU A 302 4.08 10.85 9.27
C GLU A 302 4.08 9.68 10.29
N PRO A 303 5.08 8.78 10.25
CA PRO A 303 5.12 7.59 11.12
C PRO A 303 5.07 7.93 12.62
N GLU A 304 5.44 9.16 12.98
CA GLU A 304 5.38 9.70 14.34
C GLU A 304 3.97 10.11 14.81
N ALA A 305 3.01 10.28 13.90
CA ALA A 305 1.70 10.85 14.26
C ALA A 305 1.03 10.05 15.39
N HIS A 306 0.41 10.77 16.32
CA HIS A 306 -0.24 10.21 17.53
C HIS A 306 0.69 9.50 18.52
N LEU A 307 2.02 9.51 18.32
CA LEU A 307 2.98 8.96 19.28
C LEU A 307 3.42 10.01 20.31
N HIS A 308 3.64 9.56 21.54
CA HIS A 308 4.29 10.38 22.57
C HIS A 308 5.78 10.61 22.20
N PRO A 309 6.40 11.77 22.50
CA PRO A 309 7.78 12.06 22.12
C PRO A 309 8.82 10.99 22.52
N SER A 310 8.63 10.35 23.69
CA SER A 310 9.51 9.24 24.12
C SER A 310 9.43 8.02 23.19
N ALA A 311 8.28 7.78 22.55
CA ALA A 311 8.09 6.69 21.59
C ALA A 311 8.63 7.05 20.20
N VAL A 312 8.70 8.34 19.84
CA VAL A 312 9.28 8.80 18.56
C VAL A 312 10.76 8.45 18.44
N ARG A 313 11.50 8.44 19.55
CA ARG A 313 12.92 8.02 19.53
C ARG A 313 13.08 6.54 19.21
N ALA A 314 12.28 5.69 19.85
CA ALA A 314 12.27 4.25 19.56
C ALA A 314 11.71 3.93 18.16
N LEU A 315 10.90 4.83 17.59
CA LEU A 315 10.37 4.67 16.24
C LEU A 315 11.49 4.64 15.20
N TRP A 316 12.55 5.45 15.33
CA TRP A 316 13.64 5.45 14.34
C TRP A 316 14.33 4.09 14.23
N ASP A 317 14.55 3.40 15.35
CA ASP A 317 15.11 2.04 15.35
C ASP A 317 14.20 1.04 14.61
N ILE A 318 12.88 1.15 14.82
CA ILE A 318 11.88 0.32 14.14
C ILE A 318 11.90 0.60 12.63
N LEU A 319 11.95 1.87 12.23
CA LEU A 319 12.07 2.29 10.83
C LEU A 319 13.40 1.84 10.20
N GLY A 320 14.48 1.83 11.00
CA GLY A 320 15.79 1.32 10.64
C GLY A 320 15.75 -0.17 10.30
N ALA A 321 15.03 -0.95 11.10
CA ALA A 321 14.88 -2.40 10.93
C ALA A 321 14.10 -2.82 9.68
N ILE A 322 13.18 -1.97 9.20
CA ILE A 322 12.43 -2.25 7.96
C ILE A 322 13.40 -2.39 6.79
N SER A 323 13.34 -3.54 6.11
CA SER A 323 14.15 -3.85 4.94
C SER A 323 13.74 -3.05 3.70
N GLY A 324 14.63 -2.97 2.71
CA GLY A 324 14.36 -2.25 1.45
C GLY A 324 14.69 -0.75 1.46
N GLN A 325 14.12 -0.03 0.50
CA GLN A 325 14.22 1.42 0.36
C GLN A 325 13.08 2.10 1.11
N LYS A 326 13.38 3.18 1.84
CA LYS A 326 12.43 3.88 2.71
C LYS A 326 12.27 5.32 2.28
N LEU A 327 11.03 5.73 2.04
CA LEU A 327 10.63 7.10 1.70
C LEU A 327 9.69 7.59 2.80
N ILE A 328 10.16 8.49 3.65
CA ILE A 328 9.45 8.89 4.87
C ILE A 328 9.10 10.36 4.74
N SER A 329 7.86 10.77 5.03
CA SER A 329 7.55 12.18 5.27
C SER A 329 7.34 12.43 6.75
N THR A 330 7.90 13.52 7.27
CA THR A 330 7.81 13.86 8.69
C THR A 330 7.73 15.37 8.90
N HIS A 331 7.06 15.75 9.99
CA HIS A 331 7.05 17.10 10.54
C HIS A 331 7.72 17.18 11.92
N SER A 332 8.12 16.04 12.48
CA SER A 332 8.68 15.96 13.82
C SER A 332 10.16 16.29 13.86
N GLY A 333 10.50 17.30 14.66
CA GLY A 333 11.88 17.61 15.02
C GLY A 333 12.55 16.49 15.82
N ASP A 334 11.80 15.76 16.65
CA ASP A 334 12.30 14.64 17.45
C ASP A 334 12.68 13.44 16.57
N LEU A 335 11.94 13.20 15.47
CA LEU A 335 12.33 12.15 14.52
C LEU A 335 13.53 12.61 13.70
N LEU A 336 13.50 13.86 13.23
CA LEU A 336 14.56 14.43 12.40
C LEU A 336 15.93 14.47 13.11
N SER A 337 15.97 14.58 14.44
CA SER A 337 17.23 14.56 15.20
C SER A 337 18.00 13.25 15.10
N GLU A 338 17.33 12.15 14.76
CA GLU A 338 17.94 10.82 14.59
C GLU A 338 18.35 10.53 13.12
N VAL A 339 17.98 11.41 12.18
CA VAL A 339 18.19 11.21 10.74
C VAL A 339 19.53 11.80 10.30
N ASP A 340 20.34 11.01 9.59
CA ASP A 340 21.52 11.54 8.88
C ASP A 340 21.12 12.62 7.87
N ILE A 341 21.77 13.78 7.92
CA ILE A 341 21.50 14.93 7.06
C ILE A 341 21.54 14.59 5.56
N LEU A 342 22.34 13.61 5.15
CA LEU A 342 22.43 13.17 3.75
C LEU A 342 21.14 12.51 3.24
N ASN A 343 20.32 11.98 4.15
CA ASN A 343 19.03 11.36 3.84
C ASN A 343 17.87 12.36 3.84
N VAL A 344 18.09 13.62 4.27
CA VAL A 344 17.04 14.62 4.37
C VAL A 344 16.84 15.33 3.03
N ARG A 345 15.58 15.54 2.66
CA ARG A 345 15.16 16.36 1.50
C ARG A 345 14.11 17.35 1.98
N ARG A 346 14.39 18.64 1.87
CA ARG A 346 13.45 19.70 2.27
C ARG A 346 12.68 20.18 1.06
N LEU A 347 11.35 20.08 1.14
CA LEU A 347 10.43 20.72 0.21
C LEU A 347 9.99 22.07 0.75
N ALA A 348 10.16 23.11 -0.05
CA ALA A 348 9.80 24.47 0.32
C ALA A 348 8.93 25.12 -0.76
N LYS A 349 7.99 25.95 -0.33
CA LYS A 349 7.24 26.82 -1.24
C LYS A 349 8.09 28.03 -1.58
N THR A 350 8.29 28.26 -2.86
CA THR A 350 8.97 29.45 -3.40
C THR A 350 8.00 30.23 -4.28
N ALA A 351 8.37 31.45 -4.67
CA ALA A 351 7.58 32.27 -5.60
C ALA A 351 7.38 31.59 -6.98
N GLU A 352 8.27 30.67 -7.35
CA GLU A 352 8.26 29.95 -8.62
C GLU A 352 7.56 28.58 -8.54
N GLY A 353 7.10 28.17 -7.35
CA GLY A 353 6.48 26.87 -7.09
C GLY A 353 7.13 26.13 -5.92
N ILE A 354 6.76 24.86 -5.74
CA ILE A 354 7.38 23.98 -4.75
C ILE A 354 8.72 23.48 -5.32
N ARG A 355 9.79 23.57 -4.53
CA ARG A 355 11.14 23.10 -4.85
C ARG A 355 11.71 22.23 -3.75
#